data_AF-A0AAV4XBZ8-F1
#
_entry.id   AF-A0AAV4XBZ8-F1
#
_cell.length_a   1.000
_cell.length_b   1.000
_cell.length_c   1.000
_cell.angle_alpha   90.00
_cell.angle_beta   90.00
_cell.angle_gamma   90.00
#
_symmetry.space_group_name_H-M   'P 1'
#
loop_
_entity.id
_entity.type
_entity.pdbx_description
1 polymer ?
#
loop_
_entity_poly.entity_id
_entity_poly.type
_entity_poly.pdbx_seq_one_letter_code
_entity_poly.pdbx_strand_id
1 'polypeptide(L)'
;MFVSTIYTLGWLAIAYAPSILVIYLGRIISGLCAGICAVAVPTYIVEIAPTEIRGLLTSGFQVAFSVGVFLIIGLGTLLRWSWLAIAGAVLTTSAVCLMVIMPGIPRLAGSGIQNREFLNPTFYKPLGFAVLLMVFQQTSGVNSIMSYTVDIFGSIGSSVDPHIASAIVAAVQIAGTIV
;
A
#
# COMPACT_ATOMS: atom_id res chain seq x y z
N MET A 1 -9.46 12.01 6.95
CA MET A 1 -9.45 13.31 6.25
C MET A 1 -8.06 13.93 6.19
N PHE A 2 -7.43 14.32 7.31
CA PHE A 2 -6.11 14.96 7.33
C PHE A 2 -5.01 14.18 6.58
N VAL A 3 -4.89 12.87 6.84
CA VAL A 3 -3.90 11.99 6.19
C VAL A 3 -4.09 11.95 4.68
N SER A 4 -5.33 11.87 4.21
CA SER A 4 -5.67 11.78 2.78
C SER A 4 -5.35 13.07 2.03
N THR A 5 -5.55 14.24 2.65
CA THR A 5 -5.16 15.54 2.07
C THR A 5 -3.65 15.65 1.93
N ILE A 6 -2.88 15.25 2.96
CA ILE A 6 -1.41 15.22 2.89
C ILE A 6 -0.94 14.23 1.82
N TYR A 7 -1.62 13.09 1.69
CA TYR A 7 -1.28 12.09 0.69
C TYR A 7 -1.47 12.63 -0.74
N THR A 8 -2.57 13.35 -0.98
CA THR A 8 -2.85 14.01 -2.27
C THR A 8 -1.78 15.04 -2.60
N LEU A 9 -1.37 15.86 -1.62
CA LEU A 9 -0.29 16.84 -1.80
C LEU A 9 1.04 16.19 -2.15
N GLY A 10 1.36 15.03 -1.55
CA GLY A 10 2.56 14.26 -1.90
C GLY A 10 2.57 13.81 -3.36
N TRP A 11 1.44 13.34 -3.89
CA TRP A 11 1.32 12.94 -5.29
C TRP A 11 1.34 14.12 -6.25
N LEU A 12 0.69 15.24 -5.92
CA LEU A 12 0.75 16.46 -6.72
C LEU A 12 2.17 17.05 -6.76
N ALA A 13 2.91 17.00 -5.65
CA ALA A 13 4.31 17.41 -5.61
C ALA A 13 5.19 16.56 -6.55
N ILE A 14 4.95 15.25 -6.62
CA ILE A 14 5.65 14.37 -7.58
C ILE A 14 5.22 14.70 -9.02
N ALA A 15 3.93 14.92 -9.28
CA ALA A 15 3.40 15.18 -10.62
C ALA A 15 3.99 16.44 -11.27
N TYR A 16 4.20 17.50 -10.48
CA TYR A 16 4.71 18.80 -10.95
C TYR A 16 6.16 19.07 -10.53
N ALA A 17 6.92 18.03 -10.16
CA ALA A 17 8.26 18.21 -9.61
C ALA A 17 9.23 18.90 -10.59
N PRO A 18 9.78 20.09 -10.27
CA PRO A 18 10.77 20.77 -11.10
C PRO A 18 12.20 20.25 -10.88
N SER A 19 12.44 19.50 -9.80
CA SER A 19 13.76 18.94 -9.45
C SER A 19 13.62 17.61 -8.73
N ILE A 20 14.70 16.82 -8.75
CA ILE A 20 14.74 15.49 -8.10
C ILE A 20 14.46 15.56 -6.59
N LEU A 21 14.85 16.65 -5.94
CA LEU A 21 14.63 16.85 -4.51
C LEU A 21 13.13 16.93 -4.19
N VAL A 22 12.33 17.57 -5.06
CA VAL A 22 10.87 17.63 -4.88
C VAL A 22 10.24 16.25 -5.04
N ILE A 23 10.76 15.40 -5.92
CA ILE A 23 10.34 14.00 -6.05
C ILE A 23 10.62 13.24 -4.74
N TYR A 24 11.82 13.39 -4.16
CA TYR A 24 12.16 12.72 -2.90
C TYR A 24 11.31 13.20 -1.73
N LEU A 25 11.05 14.50 -1.60
CA LEU A 25 10.16 15.04 -0.58
C LEU A 25 8.73 14.51 -0.76
N GLY A 26 8.20 14.53 -1.99
CA GLY A 26 6.90 13.96 -2.31
C GLY A 26 6.83 12.46 -1.97
N ARG A 27 7.91 11.71 -2.21
CA ARG A 27 8.01 10.30 -1.85
C ARG A 27 7.99 10.07 -0.35
N ILE A 28 8.70 10.87 0.45
CA ILE A 28 8.66 10.78 1.91
C ILE A 28 7.24 11.01 2.42
N ILE A 29 6.59 12.07 1.94
CA ILE A 29 5.21 12.41 2.33
C ILE A 29 4.23 11.29 1.95
N SER A 30 4.31 10.82 0.70
CA SER A 30 3.44 9.75 0.18
C SER A 30 3.67 8.43 0.91
N GLY A 31 4.92 8.11 1.26
CA GLY A 31 5.29 6.89 1.98
C GLY A 31 4.79 6.87 3.42
N LEU A 32 4.90 8.00 4.14
CA LEU A 32 4.34 8.12 5.48
C LEU A 32 2.82 7.93 5.47
N CYS A 33 2.13 8.55 4.52
CA CYS A 33 0.68 8.40 4.39
C CYS A 33 0.29 6.96 4.01
N ALA A 34 1.02 6.34 3.08
CA ALA A 34 0.79 4.95 2.70
C ALA A 34 0.96 3.99 3.90
N GLY A 35 1.98 4.21 4.74
CA GLY A 35 2.20 3.43 5.97
C GLY A 35 1.05 3.56 6.97
N ILE A 36 0.54 4.78 7.19
CA ILE A 36 -0.63 5.01 8.06
C ILE A 36 -1.85 4.28 7.51
N CYS A 37 -2.13 4.37 6.21
CA CYS A 37 -3.25 3.68 5.58
C CYS A 37 -3.12 2.15 5.64
N ALA A 38 -1.92 1.62 5.45
CA ALA A 38 -1.64 0.18 5.49
C ALA A 38 -1.93 -0.45 6.86
N VAL A 39 -1.86 0.33 7.94
CA VAL A 39 -2.25 -0.11 9.29
C VAL A 39 -3.72 0.22 9.58
N ALA A 40 -4.15 1.45 9.30
CA ALA A 40 -5.48 1.93 9.68
C ALA A 40 -6.63 1.16 8.99
N VAL A 41 -6.47 0.79 7.71
CA VAL A 41 -7.53 0.10 6.94
C VAL A 41 -7.81 -1.32 7.47
N PRO A 42 -6.83 -2.23 7.58
CA PRO A 42 -7.11 -3.57 8.11
C PRO A 42 -7.55 -3.53 9.58
N THR A 43 -7.01 -2.61 10.40
CA THR A 43 -7.49 -2.43 11.78
C THR A 43 -8.96 -2.05 11.82
N TYR A 44 -9.39 -1.09 10.98
CA TYR A 44 -10.80 -0.72 10.88
C TYR A 44 -11.68 -1.92 10.50
N ILE A 45 -11.29 -2.67 9.46
CA ILE A 45 -12.02 -3.85 8.98
C ILE A 45 -12.22 -4.85 10.13
N VAL A 46 -11.15 -5.16 10.87
CA VAL A 46 -11.19 -6.12 11.99
C VAL A 46 -12.08 -5.61 13.13
N GLU A 47 -12.10 -4.31 13.38
CA GLU A 47 -12.88 -3.73 14.47
C GLU A 47 -14.39 -3.76 14.23
N ILE A 48 -14.82 -3.51 13.00
CA ILE A 48 -16.24 -3.55 12.61
C ILE A 48 -16.72 -4.97 12.30
N ALA A 49 -15.82 -5.88 11.90
CA ALA A 49 -16.18 -7.22 11.46
C ALA A 49 -16.56 -8.16 12.61
N PRO A 50 -17.55 -9.06 12.39
CA PRO A 50 -17.82 -10.21 13.26
C PRO A 50 -16.58 -11.09 13.40
N THR A 51 -16.39 -11.68 14.58
CA THR A 51 -15.18 -12.45 14.91
C THR A 51 -14.92 -13.63 13.97
N GLU A 52 -15.95 -14.23 13.37
CA GLU A 52 -15.82 -15.38 12.48
C GLU A 52 -15.26 -15.03 11.10
N ILE A 53 -15.48 -13.81 10.60
CA ILE A 53 -15.14 -13.43 9.21
C ILE A 53 -14.03 -12.37 9.10
N ARG A 54 -13.42 -11.96 10.22
CA ARG A 54 -12.32 -10.99 10.26
C ARG A 54 -11.15 -11.36 9.36
N GLY A 55 -10.77 -12.64 9.37
CA GLY A 55 -9.67 -13.14 8.54
C GLY A 55 -9.94 -12.96 7.05
N LEU A 56 -11.15 -13.33 6.61
CA LEU A 56 -11.59 -13.21 5.21
C LEU A 56 -11.70 -11.75 4.76
N LEU A 57 -12.22 -10.87 5.61
CA LEU A 57 -12.33 -9.45 5.26
C LEU A 57 -10.95 -8.77 5.20
N THR A 58 -10.00 -9.22 6.02
CA THR A 58 -8.62 -8.70 6.01
C THR A 58 -7.83 -9.23 4.81
N SER A 59 -8.02 -10.48 4.40
CA SER A 59 -7.40 -10.99 3.16
C SER A 59 -7.96 -10.28 1.91
N GLY A 60 -9.23 -9.87 1.93
CA GLY A 60 -9.81 -9.01 0.90
C GLY A 60 -9.07 -7.69 0.69
N PHE A 61 -8.54 -7.07 1.76
CA PHE A 61 -7.70 -5.88 1.66
C PHE A 61 -6.39 -6.15 0.91
N GLN A 62 -5.75 -7.29 1.18
CA GLN A 62 -4.52 -7.70 0.50
C GLN A 62 -4.78 -7.96 -1.00
N VAL A 63 -5.90 -8.61 -1.35
CA VAL A 63 -6.30 -8.80 -2.75
C VAL A 63 -6.54 -7.46 -3.44
N ALA A 64 -7.26 -6.53 -2.80
CA ALA A 64 -7.50 -5.19 -3.34
C ALA A 64 -6.19 -4.41 -3.57
N PHE A 65 -5.21 -4.56 -2.69
CA PHE A 65 -3.87 -3.99 -2.87
C PHE A 65 -3.19 -4.54 -4.13
N SER A 66 -3.18 -5.87 -4.30
CA SER A 66 -2.60 -6.52 -5.49
C SER A 66 -3.29 -6.10 -6.79
N VAL A 67 -4.62 -5.98 -6.79
CA VAL A 67 -5.39 -5.47 -7.95
C VAL A 67 -5.00 -4.02 -8.27
N GLY A 68 -4.83 -3.17 -7.26
CA GLY A 68 -4.37 -1.79 -7.45
C GLY A 68 -2.98 -1.70 -8.09
N VAL A 69 -2.05 -2.56 -7.68
CA VAL A 69 -0.70 -2.64 -8.27
C VAL A 69 -0.75 -3.07 -9.74
N PHE A 70 -1.59 -4.05 -10.08
CA PHE A 70 -1.79 -4.45 -11.47
C PHE A 70 -2.34 -3.31 -12.34
N LEU A 71 -3.35 -2.58 -11.86
CA LEU A 71 -3.94 -1.46 -12.60
C LEU A 71 -2.93 -0.34 -12.86
N ILE A 72 -2.10 0.03 -11.87
CA ILE A 72 -1.12 1.12 -12.04
C ILE A 72 0.02 0.71 -12.97
N ILE A 73 0.46 -0.56 -12.95
CA ILE A 73 1.46 -1.08 -13.89
C ILE A 73 0.89 -1.07 -15.31
N GLY A 74 -0.35 -1.52 -15.49
CA GLY A 74 -1.06 -1.45 -16.77
C GLY A 74 -1.15 -0.02 -17.31
N LEU A 75 -1.58 0.94 -16.48
CA LEU A 75 -1.60 2.36 -16.85
C LEU A 75 -0.20 2.91 -17.13
N GLY A 76 0.82 2.43 -16.42
CA GLY A 76 2.22 2.82 -16.59
C GLY A 76 2.81 2.44 -17.95
N THR A 77 2.23 1.46 -18.64
CA THR A 77 2.62 1.12 -20.02
C THR A 77 2.14 2.15 -21.05
N LEU A 78 1.08 2.90 -20.75
CA LEU A 78 0.43 3.82 -21.69
C LEU A 78 0.71 5.29 -21.36
N LEU A 79 0.93 5.62 -20.09
CA LEU A 79 1.01 6.98 -19.59
C LEU A 79 2.42 7.35 -19.14
N ARG A 80 2.83 8.60 -19.39
CA ARG A 80 4.06 9.15 -18.81
C ARG A 80 3.96 9.20 -17.29
N TRP A 81 5.10 9.10 -16.60
CA TRP A 81 5.21 9.07 -15.14
C TRP A 81 4.50 10.22 -14.39
N SER A 82 4.41 11.40 -15.00
CA SER A 82 3.69 12.55 -14.43
C SER A 82 2.18 12.35 -14.41
N TRP A 83 1.61 11.74 -15.46
CA TRP A 83 0.19 11.38 -15.51
C TRP A 83 -0.15 10.25 -14.55
N LEU A 84 0.78 9.32 -14.29
CA LEU A 84 0.62 8.30 -13.24
C LEU A 84 0.57 8.95 -11.85
N ALA A 85 1.39 9.97 -11.60
CA ALA A 85 1.34 10.71 -10.34
C ALA A 85 0.01 11.48 -10.19
N ILE A 86 -0.52 12.05 -11.28
CA ILE A 86 -1.86 12.67 -11.28
C ILE A 86 -2.96 11.64 -11.01
N ALA A 87 -2.90 10.46 -11.65
CA ALA A 87 -3.83 9.37 -11.37
C ALA A 87 -3.78 8.95 -9.89
N GLY A 88 -2.59 8.88 -9.29
CA GLY A 88 -2.40 8.67 -7.85
C GLY A 88 -3.04 9.78 -6.99
N ALA A 89 -2.90 11.04 -7.38
CA ALA A 89 -3.55 12.16 -6.70
C ALA A 89 -5.09 12.06 -6.78
N VAL A 90 -5.65 11.68 -7.93
CA VAL A 90 -7.09 11.49 -8.11
C VAL A 90 -7.62 10.35 -7.24
N LEU A 91 -6.94 9.20 -7.23
CA LEU A 91 -7.31 8.05 -6.40
C LEU A 91 -7.25 8.35 -4.90
N THR A 92 -6.24 9.11 -4.46
CA THR A 92 -6.12 9.51 -3.05
C THR A 92 -7.17 10.55 -2.67
N THR A 93 -7.57 11.42 -3.59
CA THR A 93 -8.66 12.38 -3.40
C THR A 93 -10.02 11.70 -3.33
N SER A 94 -10.29 10.70 -4.18
CA SER A 94 -11.56 9.96 -4.12
C SER A 94 -11.73 9.18 -2.81
N ALA A 95 -10.62 8.68 -2.24
CA ALA A 95 -10.63 8.09 -0.91
C ALA A 95 -11.04 9.08 0.20
N VAL A 96 -10.76 10.39 0.06
CA VAL A 96 -11.26 11.43 0.98
C VAL A 96 -12.78 11.45 0.97
N CYS A 97 -13.38 11.43 -0.22
CA CYS A 97 -14.84 11.46 -0.38
C CYS A 97 -15.49 10.22 0.24
N LEU A 98 -14.88 9.04 0.06
CA LEU A 98 -15.37 7.79 0.65
C LEU A 98 -15.27 7.78 2.18
N MET A 99 -14.22 8.38 2.75
CA MET A 99 -14.06 8.47 4.21
C MET A 99 -15.10 9.37 4.89
N VAL A 100 -15.75 10.30 4.18
CA VAL A 100 -16.84 11.12 4.75
C VAL A 100 -18.05 10.25 5.11
N ILE A 101 -18.24 9.14 4.39
CA ILE A 101 -19.39 8.23 4.54
C ILE A 101 -19.13 7.18 5.64
N MET A 102 -17.87 7.01 6.05
CA MET A 102 -17.43 5.98 6.98
C MET A 102 -17.86 6.31 8.42
N PRO A 103 -18.65 5.44 9.08
CA PRO A 103 -19.04 5.67 10.46
C PRO A 103 -17.84 5.50 11.40
N GLY A 104 -17.76 6.40 12.40
CA GLY A 104 -16.73 6.39 13.43
C GLY A 104 -16.77 5.10 14.27
N ILE A 105 -15.60 4.63 14.69
CA ILE A 105 -15.43 3.39 15.44
C ILE A 105 -15.84 3.63 16.92
N PRO A 106 -16.82 2.90 17.47
CA PRO A 106 -17.28 3.11 18.86
C PRO A 106 -16.27 2.69 19.94
N ARG A 107 -15.41 1.71 19.66
CA ARG A 107 -14.60 1.02 20.68
C ARG A 107 -13.38 1.79 21.18
N LEU A 108 -12.81 2.69 20.38
CA LEU A 108 -11.59 3.44 20.73
C LEU A 108 -11.85 4.75 21.50
N ALA A 109 -13.11 5.17 21.61
CA ALA A 109 -13.47 6.42 22.30
C ALA A 109 -13.38 6.33 23.84
N GLY A 110 -13.13 5.14 24.40
CA GLY A 110 -13.16 4.92 25.86
C GLY A 110 -11.95 4.21 26.49
N SER A 111 -11.03 3.63 25.71
CA SER A 111 -9.88 2.89 26.26
C SER A 111 -8.61 3.74 26.18
N GLY A 112 -8.27 4.43 27.27
CA GLY A 112 -6.96 5.05 27.44
C GLY A 112 -5.88 3.96 27.53
N ILE A 113 -5.13 3.78 26.45
CA ILE A 113 -4.03 2.80 26.40
C ILE A 113 -2.97 3.22 27.43
N GLN A 114 -2.76 2.41 28.46
CA GLN A 114 -1.67 2.66 29.41
C GLN A 114 -0.35 2.20 28.81
N ASN A 115 0.65 3.09 28.77
CA ASN A 115 1.98 2.80 28.20
C ASN A 115 2.68 1.55 28.80
N ARG A 116 2.26 1.08 29.99
CA ARG A 116 2.79 -0.12 30.64
C ARG A 116 2.32 -1.43 29.99
N GLU A 117 1.21 -1.44 29.26
CA GLU A 117 0.70 -2.64 28.60
C GLU A 117 1.60 -3.10 27.44
N PHE A 118 2.29 -2.17 26.78
CA PHE A 118 3.25 -2.49 25.71
C PHE A 118 4.49 -3.26 26.19
N LEU A 119 4.86 -3.14 27.48
CA LEU A 119 6.01 -3.83 28.07
C LEU A 119 5.65 -5.25 28.56
N ASN A 120 4.39 -5.67 28.45
CA ASN A 120 4.00 -7.01 28.87
C ASN A 120 4.52 -8.07 27.89
N PRO A 121 5.19 -9.13 28.38
CA PRO A 121 5.74 -10.21 27.54
C PRO A 121 4.71 -10.97 26.72
N THR A 122 3.44 -10.90 27.09
CA THR A 122 2.32 -11.44 26.30
C THR A 122 2.10 -10.66 24.99
N PHE A 123 2.46 -9.38 24.93
CA PHE A 123 2.23 -8.50 23.77
C PHE A 123 3.48 -8.26 22.93
N TYR A 124 4.62 -7.91 23.54
CA TYR A 124 5.80 -7.55 22.75
C TYR A 124 6.48 -8.76 22.07
N LYS A 125 6.36 -9.97 22.63
CA LYS A 125 6.91 -11.19 22.01
C LYS A 125 6.26 -11.51 20.66
N PRO A 126 4.93 -11.68 20.56
CA PRO A 126 4.28 -11.90 19.27
C PRO A 126 4.44 -10.71 18.32
N LEU A 127 4.46 -9.47 18.83
CA LEU A 127 4.77 -8.29 18.03
C LEU A 127 6.18 -8.36 17.42
N GLY A 128 7.18 -8.75 18.22
CA GLY A 128 8.56 -8.91 17.76
C GLY A 128 8.68 -9.97 16.65
N PHE A 129 8.01 -11.11 16.80
CA PHE A 129 7.95 -12.13 15.74
C PHE A 129 7.24 -11.62 14.49
N ALA A 130 6.13 -10.89 14.62
CA ALA A 130 5.42 -10.32 13.48
C ALA A 130 6.28 -9.31 12.72
N VAL A 131 6.99 -8.42 13.43
CA VAL A 131 7.93 -7.46 12.82
C VAL A 131 9.08 -8.19 12.14
N LEU A 132 9.67 -9.22 12.78
CA LEU A 132 10.76 -9.99 12.19
C LEU A 132 10.33 -10.73 10.91
N LEU A 133 9.14 -11.33 10.92
CA LEU A 133 8.57 -11.97 9.74
C LEU A 133 8.34 -10.96 8.61
N MET A 134 7.84 -9.76 8.93
CA MET A 134 7.68 -8.69 7.95
C MET A 134 9.02 -8.24 7.36
N VAL A 135 10.07 -8.13 8.17
CA VAL A 135 11.43 -7.85 7.67
C VAL A 135 11.86 -8.93 6.69
N PHE A 136 11.76 -10.21 7.07
CA PHE A 136 12.13 -11.32 6.18
C PHE A 136 11.32 -11.32 4.88
N GLN A 137 10.02 -11.05 4.95
CA GLN A 137 9.17 -10.94 3.78
C GLN A 137 9.61 -9.80 2.85
N GLN A 138 9.89 -8.61 3.38
CA GLN A 138 10.34 -7.46 2.56
C GLN A 138 11.74 -7.68 1.97
N THR A 139 12.64 -8.35 2.71
CA THR A 139 14.01 -8.65 2.23
C THR A 139 14.10 -9.83 1.27
N SER A 140 13.02 -10.61 1.09
CA SER A 140 12.97 -11.73 0.15
C SER A 140 13.15 -11.31 -1.33
N GLY A 141 13.11 -10.01 -1.62
CA GLY A 141 13.32 -9.46 -2.95
C GLY A 141 12.06 -9.37 -3.81
N VAL A 142 10.88 -9.74 -3.27
CA VAL A 142 9.59 -9.62 -3.97
C VAL A 142 9.37 -8.20 -4.50
N ASN A 143 9.61 -7.17 -3.68
CA ASN A 143 9.48 -5.77 -4.11
C ASN A 143 10.55 -5.35 -5.12
N SER A 144 11.74 -5.95 -5.08
CA SER A 144 12.81 -5.68 -6.03
C SER A 144 12.46 -6.21 -7.41
N ILE A 145 11.92 -7.43 -7.49
CA ILE A 145 11.44 -8.01 -8.76
C ILE A 145 10.35 -7.13 -9.34
N MET A 146 9.37 -6.69 -8.53
CA MET A 146 8.30 -5.79 -8.98
C MET A 146 8.81 -4.43 -9.46
N SER A 147 9.80 -3.85 -8.79
CA SER A 147 10.32 -2.52 -9.11
C SER A 147 11.22 -2.51 -10.35
N TYR A 148 11.94 -3.61 -10.60
CA TYR A 148 12.91 -3.73 -11.69
C TYR A 148 12.49 -4.75 -12.76
N THR A 149 11.20 -5.12 -12.82
CA THR A 149 10.74 -6.17 -13.75
C THR A 149 11.11 -5.83 -15.20
N VAL A 150 10.89 -4.59 -15.62
CA VAL A 150 11.19 -4.13 -16.98
C VAL A 150 12.68 -4.31 -17.31
N ASP A 151 13.57 -3.94 -16.38
CA ASP A 151 15.02 -4.05 -16.57
C ASP A 151 15.48 -5.51 -16.59
N ILE A 152 14.92 -6.35 -15.72
CA ILE A 152 15.23 -7.79 -15.63
C ILE A 152 14.86 -8.47 -16.95
N PHE A 153 13.62 -8.31 -17.42
CA PHE A 153 13.17 -8.96 -18.66
C PHE A 153 13.85 -8.39 -19.90
N GLY A 154 14.23 -7.11 -19.88
CA GLY A 154 15.07 -6.50 -20.93
C GLY A 154 16.46 -7.13 -20.99
N SER A 155 17.07 -7.43 -19.84
CA SER A 155 18.42 -8.01 -19.76
C SER A 155 18.50 -9.49 -20.17
N ILE A 156 17.40 -10.24 -20.03
CA ILE A 156 17.33 -11.69 -20.34
C ILE A 156 17.12 -11.94 -21.84
N GLY A 157 16.91 -10.90 -22.66
CA GLY A 157 16.69 -11.04 -24.10
C GLY A 157 15.38 -11.76 -24.42
N SER A 158 14.37 -11.58 -23.58
CA SER A 158 13.06 -12.23 -23.72
C SER A 158 12.36 -11.79 -25.02
N SER A 159 11.65 -12.70 -25.69
CA SER A 159 10.80 -12.40 -26.84
C SER A 159 9.51 -11.65 -26.47
N VAL A 160 9.21 -11.54 -25.18
CA VAL A 160 8.06 -10.81 -24.63
C VAL A 160 8.50 -9.38 -24.34
N ASP A 161 7.66 -8.42 -24.74
CA ASP A 161 7.87 -7.02 -24.43
C ASP A 161 7.99 -6.79 -22.91
N PRO A 162 9.01 -6.05 -22.43
CA PRO A 162 9.24 -5.84 -20.99
C PRO A 162 8.08 -5.22 -20.22
N HIS A 163 7.25 -4.38 -20.87
CA HIS A 163 6.07 -3.80 -20.23
C HIS A 163 4.95 -4.84 -20.08
N ILE A 164 4.76 -5.70 -21.09
CA ILE A 164 3.82 -6.84 -21.01
C ILE A 164 4.27 -7.82 -19.92
N ALA A 165 5.58 -8.11 -19.84
CA ALA A 165 6.13 -8.97 -18.81
C ALA A 165 5.86 -8.42 -17.39
N SER A 166 6.00 -7.10 -17.18
CA SER A 166 5.66 -6.45 -15.91
C SER A 166 4.18 -6.60 -15.54
N ALA A 167 3.27 -6.45 -16.51
CA ALA A 167 1.84 -6.68 -16.30
C ALA A 167 1.52 -8.14 -15.94
N ILE A 168 2.19 -9.11 -16.58
CA ILE A 168 2.04 -10.53 -16.27
C ILE A 168 2.49 -10.83 -14.84
N VAL A 169 3.65 -10.33 -14.41
CA VAL A 169 4.14 -10.52 -13.04
C VAL A 169 3.15 -9.95 -12.02
N ALA A 170 2.57 -8.78 -12.29
CA ALA A 170 1.55 -8.20 -11.43
C ALA A 170 0.25 -9.03 -11.40
N ALA A 171 -0.16 -9.66 -12.51
CA ALA A 171 -1.29 -10.57 -12.54
C ALA A 171 -1.04 -11.87 -11.75
N VAL A 172 0.18 -12.42 -11.83
CA VAL A 172 0.60 -13.58 -11.04
C VAL A 172 0.55 -13.27 -9.54
N GLN A 173 0.94 -12.05 -9.14
CA GLN A 173 0.82 -11.61 -7.75
C GLN A 173 -0.64 -11.64 -7.26
N ILE A 174 -1.61 -11.23 -8.09
CA ILE A 174 -3.04 -11.32 -7.72
C ILE A 174 -3.42 -12.77 -7.44
N ALA A 175 -3.08 -13.70 -8.35
CA ALA A 175 -3.38 -15.12 -8.18
C ALA A 175 -2.75 -15.69 -6.89
N GLY A 176 -1.50 -15.33 -6.61
CA GLY A 176 -0.81 -15.73 -5.37
C GLY A 176 -1.39 -15.11 -4.09
N THR A 177 -2.19 -14.05 -4.20
CA THR A 177 -2.82 -13.37 -3.07
C THR A 177 -4.22 -13.93 -2.74
N ILE A 178 -4.81 -14.73 -3.65
CA ILE A 178 -6.14 -15.32 -3.48
C ILE A 178 -6.11 -16.57 -2.57
N VAL A 179 -4.93 -17.14 -2.34
CA VAL A 179 -4.68 -18.32 -1.48
C VAL A 179 -4.51 -17.90 -0.02
#